data_AF-A0A2S0WGM0-F1
#
_entry.id   AF-A0A2S0WGM0-F1
#
_cell.length_a   1.000
_cell.length_b   1.000
_cell.length_c   1.000
_cell.angle_alpha   90.00
_cell.angle_beta   90.00
_cell.angle_gamma   90.00
#
_symmetry.space_group_name_H-M   'P 1'
#
loop_
_entity.id
_entity.type
_entity.pdbx_description
1 polymer ?
#
loop_
_entity_poly.entity_id
_entity_poly.type
_entity_poly.pdbx_seq_one_letter_code
_entity_poly.pdbx_strand_id
1 'polypeptide(L)'
;MSAKKTVLFLVLALVWVATPFMGDRVPQWAQVLYWVALVLASVTGVVLAVRSRSVLLGVVSLLTLFAWPIVLAVSLAAGGMG
;
A
#
# COMPACT_ATOMS: atom_id res chain seq x y z
N MET A 1 -19.25 -4.82 8.60
CA MET A 1 -17.92 -5.18 8.02
C MET A 1 -17.19 -6.06 9.04
N SER A 2 -16.52 -7.14 8.65
CA SER A 2 -15.76 -7.99 9.62
C SER A 2 -14.55 -7.23 10.17
N ALA A 3 -14.25 -7.33 11.47
CA ALA A 3 -13.13 -6.65 12.11
C ALA A 3 -11.78 -6.86 11.37
N LYS A 4 -11.56 -8.07 10.83
CA LYS A 4 -10.36 -8.41 10.04
C LYS A 4 -10.25 -7.57 8.76
N LYS A 5 -11.37 -7.31 8.10
CA LYS A 5 -11.40 -6.46 6.89
C LYS A 5 -11.12 -5.00 7.27
N THR A 6 -11.71 -4.50 8.35
CA THR A 6 -11.47 -3.14 8.84
C THR A 6 -10.01 -2.91 9.16
N VAL A 7 -9.38 -3.82 9.92
CA VAL A 7 -7.94 -3.75 10.23
C VAL A 7 -7.11 -3.73 8.96
N LEU A 8 -7.45 -4.56 7.97
CA LEU A 8 -6.69 -4.63 6.72
C LEU A 8 -6.82 -3.36 5.89
N PHE A 9 -8.01 -2.75 5.83
CA PHE A 9 -8.18 -1.43 5.20
C PHE A 9 -7.34 -0.35 5.88
N LEU A 10 -7.28 -0.35 7.22
CA LEU A 10 -6.44 0.59 7.96
C LEU A 10 -4.96 0.38 7.65
N VAL A 11 -4.49 -0.87 7.62
CA VAL A 11 -3.10 -1.19 7.25
C VAL A 11 -2.79 -0.75 5.82
N LEU A 12 -3.67 -1.03 4.86
CA LEU A 12 -3.49 -0.60 3.47
C LEU A 12 -3.47 0.93 3.37
N ALA A 13 -4.36 1.63 4.07
CA ALA A 13 -4.37 3.10 4.12
C ALA A 13 -3.07 3.66 4.72
N LEU A 14 -2.54 3.04 5.79
CA LEU A 14 -1.26 3.43 6.37
C LEU A 14 -0.09 3.27 5.39
N VAL A 15 -0.08 2.21 4.58
CA VAL A 15 0.93 2.04 3.52
C VAL A 15 0.89 3.23 2.57
N TRP A 16 -0.29 3.60 2.07
CA TRP A 16 -0.47 4.74 1.16
C TRP A 16 -0.04 6.08 1.76
N VAL A 17 -0.34 6.32 3.04
CA VAL A 17 0.09 7.54 3.75
C VAL A 17 1.61 7.55 3.91
N ALA A 18 2.24 6.40 4.17
CA ALA A 18 3.69 6.31 4.34
C ALA A 18 4.46 6.40 3.01
N THR A 19 3.90 5.89 1.91
CA THR A 19 4.55 5.83 0.58
C THR A 19 5.23 7.12 0.13
N PRO A 20 4.61 8.32 0.16
CA PRO A 20 5.25 9.56 -0.33
C PRO A 20 6.47 9.99 0.50
N PHE A 21 6.59 9.51 1.74
CA PHE A 21 7.71 9.83 2.62
C PHE A 21 8.88 8.85 2.48
N MET A 22 8.71 7.75 1.73
CA MET A 22 9.75 6.75 1.50
C MET A 22 10.69 7.18 0.37
N GLY A 23 11.75 7.90 0.75
CA GLY A 23 12.81 8.35 -0.15
C GLY A 23 14.21 8.23 0.48
N ASP A 24 15.20 8.83 -0.16
CA ASP A 24 16.63 8.66 0.16
C ASP A 24 17.03 9.10 1.57
N ARG A 25 16.20 9.92 2.23
CA ARG A 25 16.43 10.42 3.59
C ARG A 25 15.97 9.45 4.69
N VAL A 26 15.28 8.36 4.33
CA VAL A 26 14.75 7.39 5.29
C VAL A 26 15.83 6.34 5.62
N PRO A 27 16.03 6.00 6.91
CA PRO A 27 16.95 4.93 7.29
C PRO A 27 16.65 3.61 6.56
N GLN A 28 17.70 2.90 6.11
CA GLN A 28 17.54 1.66 5.33
C GLN A 28 16.67 0.61 6.04
N TRP A 29 16.79 0.46 7.36
CA TRP A 29 15.98 -0.48 8.13
C TRP A 29 14.47 -0.13 8.05
N ALA A 30 14.11 1.15 8.01
CA ALA A 30 12.73 1.60 7.90
C ALA A 30 12.20 1.40 6.48
N GLN A 31 13.02 1.60 5.45
CA GLN A 31 12.67 1.26 4.08
C GLN A 31 12.40 -0.24 3.91
N VAL A 32 13.26 -1.10 4.49
CA VAL A 32 13.06 -2.56 4.45
C VAL A 32 11.75 -2.95 5.15
N LEU A 33 11.48 -2.39 6.33
CA LEU A 33 10.22 -2.64 7.04
C LEU A 33 9.00 -2.20 6.22
N TYR A 34 9.08 -1.05 5.55
CA TYR A 34 8.02 -0.57 4.67
C TYR A 34 7.77 -1.54 3.51
N TRP A 35 8.82 -2.00 2.81
CA TRP A 35 8.67 -2.95 1.70
C TRP A 35 8.08 -4.28 2.16
N VAL A 36 8.52 -4.79 3.31
CA VAL A 36 7.95 -6.01 3.91
C VAL A 36 6.48 -5.81 4.26
N ALA A 37 6.12 -4.68 4.89
CA ALA A 37 4.75 -4.37 5.24
C ALA A 37 3.85 -4.22 3.99
N LEU A 38 4.34 -3.57 2.94
CA LEU A 38 3.63 -3.40 1.67
C LEU A 38 3.31 -4.75 1.04
N VAL A 39 4.29 -5.65 0.95
CA VAL A 39 4.08 -6.99 0.37
C VAL A 39 3.12 -7.80 1.24
N LEU A 40 3.34 -7.85 2.55
CA LEU A 40 2.49 -8.62 3.47
C LEU A 40 1.04 -8.12 3.48
N ALA A 41 0.83 -6.81 3.53
CA ALA A 41 -0.50 -6.21 3.51
C ALA A 41 -1.21 -6.51 2.18
N SER A 42 -0.52 -6.38 1.05
CA SER A 42 -1.08 -6.64 -0.27
C SER A 42 -1.44 -8.11 -0.47
N VAL A 43 -0.55 -9.04 -0.10
CA VAL A 43 -0.81 -10.49 -0.20
C VAL A 43 -1.96 -10.90 0.72
N THR A 44 -1.95 -10.45 1.97
CA THR A 44 -3.02 -10.73 2.93
C THR A 44 -4.36 -10.17 2.43
N GLY A 45 -4.32 -8.97 1.85
CA GLY A 45 -5.42 -8.31 1.16
C GLY A 45 -6.03 -9.15 0.05
N VAL A 46 -5.21 -9.60 -0.90
CA VAL A 46 -5.66 -10.47 -2.00
C VAL A 46 -6.22 -11.80 -1.48
N VAL A 47 -5.55 -12.44 -0.53
CA VAL A 47 -6.03 -13.71 0.07
C VAL A 47 -7.41 -13.53 0.73
N LEU A 48 -7.58 -12.46 1.50
CA LEU A 48 -8.86 -12.18 2.16
C LEU A 48 -9.94 -11.76 1.15
N ALA A 49 -9.57 -11.07 0.07
CA ALA A 49 -10.47 -10.71 -1.02
C ALA A 49 -11.04 -11.96 -1.70
N VAL A 50 -10.19 -12.92 -2.04
CA VAL A 50 -10.61 -14.21 -2.64
C VAL A 50 -11.53 -14.97 -1.68
N ARG A 51 -11.13 -15.12 -0.41
CA ARG A 51 -11.93 -15.85 0.60
C ARG A 51 -13.30 -15.23 0.86
N SER A 52 -13.40 -13.91 0.74
CA SER A 52 -14.62 -13.18 1.05
C SER A 52 -15.36 -12.63 -0.17
N ARG A 53 -14.96 -13.07 -1.38
CA ARG A 53 -15.48 -12.64 -2.69
C ARG A 53 -15.61 -11.12 -2.82
N SER A 54 -14.68 -10.38 -2.22
CA SER A 54 -14.72 -8.91 -2.19
C SER A 54 -13.80 -8.34 -3.26
N VAL A 55 -14.39 -7.99 -4.41
CA VAL A 55 -13.66 -7.39 -5.54
C VAL A 55 -12.92 -6.12 -5.11
N LEU A 56 -13.60 -5.22 -4.38
CA LEU A 56 -13.02 -3.98 -3.87
C LEU A 56 -11.72 -4.22 -3.08
N LEU A 57 -11.74 -5.21 -2.18
CA LEU A 57 -10.58 -5.51 -1.33
C LEU A 57 -9.42 -6.04 -2.19
N GLY A 58 -9.71 -6.84 -3.21
CA GLY A 58 -8.71 -7.30 -4.17
C GLY A 58 -8.10 -6.15 -4.97
N VAL A 59 -8.94 -5.25 -5.50
CA VAL A 59 -8.49 -4.07 -6.25
C VAL A 59 -7.61 -3.18 -5.39
N VAL A 60 -8.04 -2.81 -4.18
CA VAL A 60 -7.24 -1.95 -3.29
C VAL A 60 -5.91 -2.62 -2.93
N SER A 61 -5.91 -3.93 -2.74
CA SER A 61 -4.68 -4.68 -2.41
C SER A 61 -3.71 -4.72 -3.59
N LEU A 62 -4.21 -4.91 -4.81
CA LEU A 62 -3.40 -4.83 -6.03
C LEU A 62 -2.85 -3.42 -6.24
N LEU A 63 -3.69 -2.38 -6.09
CA LEU A 63 -3.23 -0.99 -6.17
C LEU A 63 -2.15 -0.70 -5.13
N THR A 64 -2.28 -1.24 -3.91
CA THR A 64 -1.30 -1.05 -2.84
C THR A 64 0.06 -1.70 -3.16
N LEU A 65 0.07 -2.82 -3.87
CA LEU A 65 1.32 -3.43 -4.36
C LEU A 65 2.09 -2.46 -5.29
N PHE A 66 1.36 -1.64 -6.03
CA PHE A 66 1.91 -0.61 -6.91
C PHE A 66 1.88 0.80 -6.27
N ALA A 67 1.73 0.92 -4.95
CA ALA A 67 1.60 2.22 -4.30
C ALA A 67 2.77 3.16 -4.63
N TRP A 68 4.01 2.64 -4.58
CA TRP A 68 5.20 3.44 -4.86
C TRP A 68 5.25 4.00 -6.30
N PRO A 69 5.15 3.19 -7.37
CA PRO A 69 5.12 3.72 -8.73
C PRO A 69 3.88 4.59 -9.02
N ILE A 70 2.74 4.33 -8.36
CA ILE A 70 1.55 5.18 -8.51
C ILE A 70 1.80 6.56 -7.91
N VAL A 71 2.32 6.63 -6.68
CA VAL A 71 2.67 7.90 -6.04
C VAL A 71 3.71 8.64 -6.86
N LEU A 72 4.72 7.95 -7.39
CA LEU A 72 5.70 8.56 -8.29
C LEU A 72 5.04 9.15 -9.54
N ALA A 73 4.19 8.39 -10.23
CA ALA A 73 3.49 8.86 -11.42
C ALA A 73 2.57 10.05 -11.14
N VAL A 74 1.87 10.03 -10.00
CA VAL A 74 1.01 11.14 -9.55
C VAL A 74 1.84 12.38 -9.25
N SER A 75 2.96 12.26 -8.52
CA SER A 75 3.86 13.37 -8.24
C SER A 75 4.41 13.99 -9.53
N LEU A 76 4.83 13.16 -10.49
CA LEU A 76 5.30 13.63 -11.79
C LEU A 76 4.18 14.33 -12.58
N ALA A 77 2.97 13.77 -12.61
CA ALA A 77 1.82 14.33 -13.32
C ALA A 77 1.31 15.63 -12.68
N ALA A 78 1.42 15.78 -11.36
CA ALA A 78 1.06 16.99 -10.62
C ALA A 78 2.06 18.15 -10.79
N GLY A 79 3.10 17.97 -11.63
CA GLY A 79 4.12 18.99 -11.88
C GLY A 79 5.37 18.86 -11.00
N GLY A 80 5.54 17.74 -10.29
CA GLY A 80 6.69 17.47 -9.44
C GLY A 80 7.95 17.11 -10.21
N MET A 81 8.67 18.13 -10.69
CA MET A 81 10.14 18.14 -10.68
C MET A 81 10.57 19.34 -9.83
N GLY A 82 11.12 19.09 -8.64
CA GLY A 82 11.63 20.13 -7.74
C GLY A 82 11.54 19.73 -6.28
#